data_AF-A0ABD3NS36-F1
#
_entry.id   AF-A0ABD3NS36-F1
#
_cell.length_a   1.000
_cell.length_b   1.000
_cell.length_c   1.000
_cell.angle_alpha   90.00
_cell.angle_beta   90.00
_cell.angle_gamma   90.00
#
_symmetry.space_group_name_H-M   'P 1'
#
loop_
_entity.id
_entity.type
_entity.pdbx_description
1 polymer ?
#
loop_
_entity_poly.entity_id
_entity_poly.type
_entity_poly.pdbx_seq_one_letter_code
_entity_poly.pdbx_strand_id
1 'polypeptide(L)'
;MLQMVQRPSPIPKIIHHGDKQLRTAIRCFSTLKDGDEKVTGNVVSPLSSFGEDNSGESGGGFTGSDNSSATSSSTTSTSRAVNSIASLNGNKLTQPLTPPGPETFPAWSYEPRPFFHFELLYESKKSLARVGRIHTPHGIIDTPGYVSVATNAALKGRASQKKNGRDFNENAVKVNEEGVLFRSYRDGRKIPLTPESTVQAQKAFGADIIIPLDELPPYHIDDAILRDSVERTHRWEARSLKEHLKNVRNQAMYCVIHGGLNRQLRKESVNYLTSLPFDGYAIGGSLGKNGDELMELLGWMMPMFNEDGSNSSGEVMQGHVNRRNKPRHLLGIADEPSILGAVRHGIDTMDSCYPTRLSRHGTLLSREGKVHIKSGRYSRQYGVPVDRECNCSTCLHYDRPYLWHLFKAKEPVFVQLATIHNLQYMNDLMEKQRQMILEGKI
;
A
#
# COMPACT_ATOMS: atom_id res chain seq x y z
N MET A 1 -59.46 4.93 -33.34
CA MET A 1 -58.84 3.82 -34.11
C MET A 1 -57.41 4.26 -34.46
N LEU A 2 -56.47 3.31 -34.56
CA LEU A 2 -55.00 3.48 -34.61
C LEU A 2 -54.28 3.87 -33.30
N GLN A 3 -53.06 3.35 -33.18
CA GLN A 3 -52.20 3.31 -31.99
C GLN A 3 -51.29 4.54 -31.86
N MET A 4 -50.91 4.89 -30.63
CA MET A 4 -49.75 5.77 -30.37
C MET A 4 -48.61 4.97 -29.74
N VAL A 5 -47.43 5.03 -30.36
CA VAL A 5 -46.19 4.44 -29.83
C VAL A 5 -45.50 5.46 -28.91
N GLN A 6 -45.25 5.07 -27.66
CA GLN A 6 -44.47 5.90 -26.72
C GLN A 6 -42.97 5.78 -27.01
N ARG A 7 -42.25 6.91 -26.91
CA ARG A 7 -40.78 6.98 -27.05
C ARG A 7 -40.11 6.73 -25.69
N PRO A 8 -38.92 6.11 -25.64
CA PRO A 8 -38.17 5.92 -24.40
C PRO A 8 -37.55 7.23 -23.88
N SER A 9 -37.44 7.34 -22.56
CA SER A 9 -36.93 8.50 -21.81
C SER A 9 -35.41 8.74 -22.02
N PRO A 10 -34.92 9.97 -21.84
CA PRO A 10 -33.50 10.29 -22.06
C PRO A 10 -32.58 9.82 -20.93
N ILE A 11 -31.38 9.39 -21.32
CA ILE A 11 -30.26 9.04 -20.43
C ILE A 11 -29.82 10.30 -19.64
N PRO A 12 -29.59 10.23 -18.32
CA PRO A 12 -29.15 11.38 -17.53
C PRO A 12 -27.72 11.79 -17.90
N LYS A 13 -27.50 13.10 -18.09
CA LYS A 13 -26.18 13.67 -18.38
C LYS A 13 -25.24 13.51 -17.18
N ILE A 14 -24.12 12.83 -17.37
CA ILE A 14 -23.03 12.74 -16.40
C ILE A 14 -22.37 14.13 -16.31
N ILE A 15 -22.32 14.70 -15.11
CA ILE A 15 -21.71 16.01 -14.85
C ILE A 15 -20.22 15.80 -14.58
N HIS A 16 -19.33 16.41 -15.37
CA HIS A 16 -17.89 16.35 -15.15
C HIS A 16 -17.52 16.82 -13.73
N HIS A 17 -16.69 16.03 -13.03
CA HIS A 17 -16.25 16.31 -11.66
C HIS A 17 -14.72 16.34 -11.48
N GLY A 18 -13.95 16.36 -12.58
CA GLY A 18 -12.48 16.24 -12.58
C GLY A 18 -11.71 17.30 -11.77
N ASP A 19 -12.31 18.46 -11.49
CA ASP A 19 -11.68 19.54 -10.73
C ASP A 19 -11.62 19.26 -9.20
N LYS A 20 -12.48 18.38 -8.65
CA LYS A 20 -12.50 18.10 -7.20
C LYS A 20 -11.34 17.23 -6.72
N GLN A 21 -10.94 16.21 -7.48
CA GLN A 21 -9.85 15.31 -7.07
C GLN A 21 -8.50 16.04 -7.00
N LEU A 22 -8.23 16.97 -7.94
CA LEU A 22 -6.99 17.76 -7.94
C LEU A 22 -6.93 18.75 -6.77
N ARG A 23 -8.06 19.38 -6.40
CA ARG A 23 -8.13 20.33 -5.27
C ARG A 23 -7.90 19.68 -3.91
N THR A 24 -8.32 18.42 -3.75
CA THR A 24 -8.10 17.66 -2.51
C THR A 24 -6.61 17.41 -2.26
N ALA A 25 -5.85 17.08 -3.32
CA ALA A 25 -4.39 16.94 -3.25
C ALA A 25 -3.65 18.25 -2.93
N ILE A 26 -4.20 19.40 -3.34
CA ILE A 26 -3.59 20.72 -3.11
C ILE A 26 -3.89 21.26 -1.69
N ARG A 27 -5.06 20.97 -1.11
CA ARG A 27 -5.46 21.55 0.18
C ARG A 27 -4.61 21.08 1.37
N CYS A 28 -4.04 19.88 1.30
CA CYS A 28 -3.08 19.38 2.31
C CYS A 28 -1.75 20.15 2.37
N PHE A 29 -1.47 21.07 1.44
CA PHE A 29 -0.23 21.84 1.41
C PHE A 29 -0.32 23.25 2.04
N SER A 30 -1.51 23.72 2.44
CA SER A 30 -1.66 25.08 3.00
C SER A 30 -1.56 25.18 4.52
N THR A 31 -1.63 24.08 5.28
CA THR A 31 -1.61 24.05 6.76
C THR A 31 -0.26 23.67 7.37
N LEU A 32 0.82 23.66 6.58
CA LEU A 32 2.18 23.28 7.01
C LEU A 32 3.22 24.39 6.78
N LYS A 33 2.80 25.66 6.88
CA LYS A 33 3.70 26.80 6.60
C LYS A 33 3.82 27.89 7.66
N ASP A 34 2.90 27.99 8.62
CA ASP A 34 2.95 28.99 9.68
C ASP A 34 2.75 28.31 11.04
N GLY A 35 3.59 28.64 12.03
CA GLY A 35 3.51 28.07 13.39
C GLY A 35 4.82 27.67 14.06
N ASP A 36 5.91 28.41 13.88
CA ASP A 36 7.00 28.43 14.87
C ASP A 36 6.53 29.28 16.07
N GLU A 37 5.92 28.65 17.08
CA GLU A 37 5.66 29.31 18.36
C GLU A 37 6.03 28.41 19.55
N LYS A 38 6.73 29.00 20.52
CA LYS A 38 7.27 28.31 21.69
C LYS A 38 6.13 27.98 22.66
N VAL A 39 5.85 26.70 22.88
CA VAL A 39 5.09 26.25 24.05
C VAL A 39 6.05 25.73 25.11
N THR A 40 6.50 26.63 25.98
CA THR A 40 7.07 26.29 27.29
C THR A 40 5.92 26.18 28.30
N GLY A 41 5.70 25.02 28.92
CA GLY A 41 4.71 24.92 30.00
C GLY A 41 4.36 23.50 30.44
N ASN A 42 4.87 23.15 31.63
CA ASN A 42 4.29 22.20 32.59
C ASN A 42 4.05 20.75 32.16
N VAL A 43 5.09 19.94 32.37
CA VAL A 43 4.91 18.55 32.84
C VAL A 43 4.25 18.59 34.22
N VAL A 44 3.10 17.94 34.39
CA VAL A 44 2.49 17.72 35.71
C VAL A 44 2.91 16.34 36.21
N SER A 45 3.84 16.31 37.15
CA SER A 45 4.14 15.14 37.97
C SER A 45 3.19 15.08 39.17
N PRO A 46 2.58 13.94 39.51
CA PRO A 46 1.77 13.82 40.72
C PRO A 46 2.66 13.48 41.92
N LEU A 47 2.71 14.33 42.94
CA LEU A 47 3.23 13.95 44.26
C LEU A 47 2.63 14.78 45.40
N SER A 48 2.08 14.05 46.37
CA SER A 48 1.73 14.42 47.76
C SER A 48 0.86 15.65 48.03
N SER A 49 -0.22 15.41 48.78
CA SER A 49 -0.70 16.32 49.82
C SER A 49 -0.91 15.49 51.09
N PHE A 50 -0.52 16.03 52.24
CA PHE A 50 -0.41 15.33 53.52
C PHE A 50 -1.78 15.07 54.20
N GLY A 51 -1.79 14.07 55.07
CA GLY A 51 -2.74 13.91 56.18
C GLY A 51 -2.06 13.08 57.27
N GLU A 52 -2.06 13.58 58.50
CA GLU A 52 -1.49 12.96 59.71
C GLU A 52 -2.30 11.67 60.09
N ASP A 53 -1.89 10.73 60.95
CA ASP A 53 -1.07 10.89 62.15
C ASP A 53 -0.58 9.52 62.75
N ASN A 54 0.45 9.59 63.63
CA ASN A 54 0.81 8.70 64.76
C ASN A 54 1.17 7.17 64.67
N SER A 55 2.42 6.88 65.10
CA SER A 55 2.86 5.90 66.14
C SER A 55 3.30 4.43 65.83
N GLY A 56 4.36 3.97 66.52
CA GLY A 56 4.81 2.54 66.68
C GLY A 56 6.08 2.12 65.91
N GLU A 57 7.31 2.43 66.34
CA GLU A 57 8.22 1.66 67.23
C GLU A 57 8.66 0.21 66.85
N SER A 58 10.00 0.01 66.84
CA SER A 58 10.81 -1.24 66.96
C SER A 58 10.92 -2.22 65.76
N GLY A 59 11.96 -3.08 65.63
CA GLY A 59 13.28 -3.10 66.31
C GLY A 59 14.05 -4.45 66.23
N GLY A 60 15.39 -4.42 65.97
CA GLY A 60 16.30 -5.60 65.98
C GLY A 60 16.23 -6.50 64.71
N GLY A 61 17.20 -7.36 64.35
CA GLY A 61 18.44 -7.85 64.99
C GLY A 61 18.45 -9.40 65.04
N PHE A 62 19.07 -10.13 64.09
CA PHE A 62 20.47 -10.65 64.08
C PHE A 62 20.61 -12.12 64.59
N THR A 63 21.48 -12.94 63.96
CA THR A 63 21.84 -14.38 64.26
C THR A 63 20.71 -15.43 64.13
N GLY A 64 20.96 -16.76 64.02
CA GLY A 64 22.17 -17.61 63.91
C GLY A 64 21.71 -19.09 63.80
N SER A 65 22.19 -19.87 62.83
CA SER A 65 23.27 -20.89 62.91
C SER A 65 22.77 -22.34 63.18
N ASP A 66 23.58 -23.30 62.72
CA ASP A 66 23.63 -24.74 63.09
C ASP A 66 22.55 -25.73 62.57
N ASN A 67 22.84 -27.02 62.34
CA ASN A 67 24.04 -27.72 61.83
C ASN A 67 23.68 -29.19 61.47
N SER A 68 24.64 -29.97 60.93
CA SER A 68 24.66 -31.46 60.83
C SER A 68 23.70 -32.15 59.83
N SER A 69 23.95 -33.39 59.36
CA SER A 69 25.14 -33.98 58.69
C SER A 69 24.83 -35.44 58.31
N ALA A 70 25.11 -35.89 57.09
CA ALA A 70 25.22 -37.32 56.76
C ALA A 70 26.10 -37.56 55.52
N THR A 71 26.94 -38.60 55.57
CA THR A 71 28.02 -38.90 54.61
C THR A 71 27.91 -40.29 54.00
N SER A 72 28.28 -40.46 52.72
CA SER A 72 29.00 -41.66 52.24
C SER A 72 29.50 -41.55 50.78
N SER A 73 30.84 -41.66 50.60
CA SER A 73 31.59 -42.47 49.60
C SER A 73 30.95 -42.94 48.27
N SER A 74 31.63 -43.05 47.12
CA SER A 74 33.06 -42.83 46.75
C SER A 74 33.30 -43.14 45.24
N THR A 75 34.55 -42.96 44.76
CA THR A 75 35.17 -43.51 43.51
C THR A 75 34.75 -42.91 42.15
N THR A 76 35.60 -42.72 41.12
CA THR A 76 37.09 -42.73 40.98
C THR A 76 37.50 -42.00 39.66
N SER A 77 38.82 -41.72 39.51
CA SER A 77 39.56 -41.43 38.25
C SER A 77 39.38 -40.08 37.53
N THR A 78 40.28 -39.17 37.90
CA THR A 78 41.13 -38.36 37.02
C THR A 78 41.07 -38.59 35.49
N SER A 79 40.86 -37.51 34.75
CA SER A 79 41.49 -37.29 33.43
C SER A 79 41.95 -35.82 33.32
N ARG A 80 43.13 -35.59 32.72
CA ARG A 80 43.68 -34.24 32.49
C ARG A 80 44.05 -34.08 31.02
N ALA A 81 43.30 -33.21 30.34
CA ALA A 81 43.57 -32.65 29.00
C ALA A 81 43.60 -33.66 27.83
N VAL A 82 43.30 -33.32 26.57
CA VAL A 82 43.16 -32.00 25.89
C VAL A 82 41.98 -32.06 24.89
N ASN A 83 41.47 -30.90 24.45
CA ASN A 83 40.51 -30.66 23.34
C ASN A 83 39.02 -31.00 23.53
N SER A 84 38.19 -29.96 23.70
CA SER A 84 37.26 -29.49 22.64
C SER A 84 36.48 -28.25 23.11
N ILE A 85 36.31 -27.26 22.23
CA ILE A 85 35.50 -26.06 22.49
C ILE A 85 34.02 -26.39 22.19
N ALA A 86 33.22 -26.58 23.23
CA ALA A 86 31.77 -26.76 23.12
C ALA A 86 31.04 -25.47 23.54
N SER A 87 30.81 -24.58 22.57
CA SER A 87 29.94 -23.42 22.74
C SER A 87 28.49 -23.85 22.99
N LEU A 88 27.80 -23.17 23.92
CA LEU A 88 26.41 -23.41 24.29
C LEU A 88 25.43 -23.05 23.15
N ASN A 89 25.25 -23.96 22.19
CA ASN A 89 24.19 -23.86 21.17
C ASN A 89 22.91 -24.55 21.65
N GLY A 90 22.06 -23.79 22.34
CA GLY A 90 20.69 -24.20 22.61
C GLY A 90 19.85 -24.19 21.33
N ASN A 91 19.76 -25.33 20.65
CA ASN A 91 18.87 -25.53 19.50
C ASN A 91 17.39 -25.39 19.93
N LYS A 92 16.83 -24.19 19.86
CA LYS A 92 15.39 -24.03 19.68
C LYS A 92 15.06 -24.36 18.23
N LEU A 93 14.61 -25.59 18.00
CA LEU A 93 13.76 -25.93 16.85
C LEU A 93 12.44 -25.18 17.02
N THR A 94 12.42 -23.90 16.63
CA THR A 94 11.18 -23.15 16.49
C THR A 94 10.40 -23.76 15.34
N GLN A 95 9.28 -24.42 15.62
CA GLN A 95 8.34 -24.75 14.55
C GLN A 95 7.94 -23.46 13.83
N PRO A 96 7.73 -23.50 12.50
CA PRO A 96 7.28 -22.33 11.77
C PRO A 96 6.01 -21.80 12.41
N LEU A 97 6.02 -20.51 12.77
CA LEU A 97 4.85 -19.86 13.35
C LEU A 97 3.74 -19.90 12.29
N THR A 98 2.63 -20.56 12.57
CA THR A 98 1.50 -20.55 11.64
C THR A 98 0.77 -19.20 11.73
N PRO A 99 0.30 -18.64 10.60
CA PRO A 99 -0.57 -17.47 10.64
C PRO A 99 -1.89 -17.84 11.33
N PRO A 100 -2.44 -16.94 12.17
CA PRO A 100 -3.60 -17.26 12.99
C PRO A 100 -4.84 -17.40 12.10
N GLY A 101 -5.69 -18.40 12.37
CA GLY A 101 -6.83 -18.70 11.51
C GLY A 101 -7.97 -17.66 11.63
N PRO A 102 -8.94 -17.70 10.69
CA PRO A 102 -10.07 -16.77 10.65
C PRO A 102 -10.91 -16.78 11.94
N GLU A 103 -10.97 -17.92 12.64
CA GLU A 103 -11.63 -18.07 13.94
C GLU A 103 -11.04 -17.19 15.05
N THR A 104 -9.84 -16.65 14.86
CA THR A 104 -9.21 -15.70 15.79
C THR A 104 -9.60 -14.23 15.54
N PHE A 105 -10.52 -13.99 14.60
CA PHE A 105 -11.11 -12.71 14.26
C PHE A 105 -12.63 -12.74 14.54
N PRO A 106 -13.30 -11.58 14.70
CA PRO A 106 -14.76 -11.54 14.81
C PRO A 106 -15.42 -12.25 13.61
N ALA A 107 -16.50 -12.99 13.86
CA ALA A 107 -17.29 -13.63 12.81
C ALA A 107 -17.69 -12.60 11.74
N TRP A 108 -17.40 -12.90 10.47
CA TRP A 108 -17.37 -11.88 9.43
C TRP A 108 -18.06 -12.31 8.14
N SER A 109 -19.10 -11.58 7.79
CA SER A 109 -19.49 -11.28 6.40
C SER A 109 -18.99 -9.88 6.05
N TYR A 110 -18.56 -9.65 4.81
CA TYR A 110 -18.26 -8.29 4.36
C TYR A 110 -19.57 -7.49 4.28
N GLU A 111 -19.75 -6.56 5.21
CA GLU A 111 -20.86 -5.63 5.23
C GLU A 111 -20.36 -4.22 4.87
N PRO A 112 -21.01 -3.53 3.90
CA PRO A 112 -20.72 -2.14 3.58
C PRO A 112 -20.71 -1.25 4.82
N ARG A 113 -19.59 -0.59 5.12
CA ARG A 113 -19.48 0.29 6.28
C ARG A 113 -19.91 1.72 5.89
N PRO A 114 -20.53 2.51 6.79
CA PRO A 114 -20.96 3.87 6.47
C PRO A 114 -19.85 4.80 5.97
N PHE A 115 -18.61 4.54 6.37
CA PHE A 115 -17.43 5.31 5.97
C PHE A 115 -16.68 4.73 4.76
N PHE A 116 -16.89 3.44 4.44
CA PHE A 116 -16.19 2.75 3.36
C PHE A 116 -16.99 1.58 2.79
N HIS A 117 -17.22 1.61 1.48
CA HIS A 117 -17.72 0.45 0.74
C HIS A 117 -17.35 0.54 -0.74
N PHE A 118 -17.39 -0.60 -1.42
CA PHE A 118 -17.26 -0.69 -2.87
C PHE A 118 -18.63 -0.94 -3.51
N GLU A 119 -19.06 0.00 -4.33
CA GLU A 119 -20.28 -0.06 -5.14
C GLU A 119 -19.91 -0.57 -6.53
N LEU A 120 -20.26 -1.82 -6.86
CA LEU A 120 -20.06 -2.40 -8.17
C LEU A 120 -21.21 -1.98 -9.11
N LEU A 121 -20.90 -1.19 -10.14
CA LEU A 121 -21.89 -0.58 -11.02
C LEU A 121 -22.14 -1.41 -12.29
N TYR A 122 -21.10 -2.03 -12.84
CA TYR A 122 -21.17 -2.82 -14.07
C TYR A 122 -19.99 -3.79 -14.20
N GLU A 123 -20.24 -4.99 -14.73
CA GLU A 123 -19.22 -5.97 -15.08
C GLU A 123 -19.27 -6.27 -16.58
N SER A 124 -18.10 -6.37 -17.21
CA SER A 124 -18.01 -6.70 -18.63
C SER A 124 -18.51 -8.12 -18.91
N LYS A 125 -19.16 -8.28 -20.06
CA LYS A 125 -19.53 -9.59 -20.62
C LYS A 125 -18.42 -10.19 -21.50
N LYS A 126 -17.29 -9.48 -21.69
CA LYS A 126 -16.19 -9.84 -22.60
C LYS A 126 -14.85 -10.07 -21.90
N SER A 127 -14.74 -9.67 -20.64
CA SER A 127 -13.52 -9.80 -19.83
C SER A 127 -13.89 -9.74 -18.35
N LEU A 128 -12.90 -9.74 -17.45
CA LEU A 128 -13.12 -9.56 -16.02
C LEU A 128 -13.22 -8.07 -15.62
N ALA A 129 -13.22 -7.14 -16.60
CA ALA A 129 -13.25 -5.71 -16.34
C ALA A 129 -14.54 -5.26 -15.65
N ARG A 130 -14.40 -4.31 -14.73
CA ARG A 130 -15.49 -3.82 -13.87
C ARG A 130 -15.48 -2.30 -13.81
N VAL A 131 -16.65 -1.71 -13.66
CA VAL A 131 -16.81 -0.30 -13.29
C VAL A 131 -17.52 -0.25 -11.94
N GLY A 132 -17.01 0.58 -11.05
CA GLY A 132 -17.54 0.73 -9.70
C GLY A 132 -17.09 2.03 -9.06
N ARG A 133 -17.36 2.14 -7.76
CA ARG A 133 -16.99 3.29 -6.93
C ARG A 133 -16.50 2.81 -5.57
N ILE A 134 -15.35 3.31 -5.17
CA ILE A 134 -14.90 3.20 -3.78
C ILE A 134 -15.34 4.48 -3.09
N HIS A 135 -16.25 4.34 -2.13
CA HIS A 135 -16.69 5.44 -1.26
C HIS A 135 -15.74 5.51 -0.07
N THR A 136 -15.22 6.70 0.23
CA THR A 136 -14.31 6.96 1.37
C THR A 136 -14.80 8.18 2.17
N PRO A 137 -14.28 8.43 3.40
CA PRO A 137 -14.63 9.62 4.18
C PRO A 137 -14.41 10.95 3.47
N HIS A 138 -13.46 11.01 2.51
CA HIS A 138 -13.09 12.24 1.81
C HIS A 138 -13.56 12.31 0.35
N GLY A 139 -14.28 11.30 -0.16
CA GLY A 139 -14.92 11.37 -1.46
C GLY A 139 -15.18 10.02 -2.13
N ILE A 140 -15.43 10.08 -3.44
CA ILE A 140 -15.67 8.91 -4.28
C ILE A 140 -14.50 8.76 -5.27
N ILE A 141 -14.02 7.53 -5.41
CA ILE A 141 -13.02 7.12 -6.41
C ILE A 141 -13.75 6.22 -7.42
N ASP A 142 -14.00 6.72 -8.63
CA ASP A 142 -14.55 5.89 -9.72
C ASP A 142 -13.48 4.89 -10.23
N THR A 143 -13.88 3.64 -10.46
CA THR A 143 -12.99 2.54 -10.87
C THR A 143 -13.33 2.02 -12.29
N PRO A 144 -12.34 1.53 -13.08
CA PRO A 144 -10.90 1.59 -12.87
C PRO A 144 -10.37 3.02 -12.67
N GLY A 145 -9.42 3.19 -11.75
CA GLY A 145 -8.88 4.49 -11.34
C GLY A 145 -7.37 4.48 -11.09
N TYR A 146 -6.69 5.59 -11.35
CA TYR A 146 -5.25 5.75 -11.14
C TYR A 146 -4.98 6.55 -9.85
N VAL A 147 -4.13 6.02 -8.98
CA VAL A 147 -3.76 6.62 -7.69
C VAL A 147 -2.41 7.32 -7.86
N SER A 148 -2.41 8.66 -7.77
CA SER A 148 -1.20 9.46 -7.96
C SER A 148 -0.26 9.39 -6.74
N VAL A 149 0.98 8.95 -6.95
CA VAL A 149 1.99 8.88 -5.89
C VAL A 149 2.49 10.29 -5.50
N ALA A 150 1.93 10.86 -4.44
CA ALA A 150 2.17 12.23 -3.97
C ALA A 150 3.35 12.38 -2.97
N THR A 151 4.36 11.51 -3.03
CA THR A 151 5.47 11.57 -2.05
C THR A 151 6.37 12.78 -2.27
N ASN A 152 7.07 13.20 -1.20
CA ASN A 152 8.09 14.26 -1.26
C ASN A 152 9.17 14.03 -2.34
N ALA A 153 9.47 12.77 -2.70
CA ALA A 153 10.43 12.43 -3.76
C ALA A 153 9.80 12.43 -5.16
N ALA A 154 8.49 12.15 -5.28
CA ALA A 154 7.76 12.24 -6.54
C ALA A 154 7.46 13.71 -6.94
N LEU A 155 7.09 14.54 -5.96
CA LEU A 155 6.68 15.93 -6.16
C LEU A 155 7.85 16.93 -6.22
N LYS A 156 8.93 16.71 -5.46
CA LYS A 156 10.09 17.62 -5.51
C LYS A 156 10.92 17.31 -6.75
N GLY A 157 10.77 18.14 -7.78
CA GLY A 157 11.64 18.22 -8.96
C GLY A 157 13.07 18.69 -8.64
N ARG A 158 13.70 18.10 -7.61
CA ARG A 158 15.10 18.37 -7.27
C ARG A 158 15.99 17.78 -8.36
N ALA A 159 16.77 18.65 -9.00
CA ALA A 159 17.99 18.24 -9.68
C ALA A 159 18.83 17.38 -8.72
N SER A 160 19.46 16.32 -9.24
CA SER A 160 20.35 15.46 -8.47
C SER A 160 21.55 16.27 -7.96
N GLN A 161 21.44 16.81 -6.74
CA GLN A 161 22.62 17.19 -5.98
C GLN A 161 23.40 15.90 -5.69
N LYS A 162 24.46 15.66 -6.47
CA LYS A 162 25.54 14.77 -6.07
C LYS A 162 26.07 15.30 -4.73
N LYS A 163 25.64 14.69 -3.62
CA LYS A 163 26.36 14.84 -2.36
C LYS A 163 27.60 13.97 -2.45
N ASN A 164 28.75 14.57 -2.19
CA ASN A 164 30.04 13.88 -2.17
C ASN A 164 30.01 12.73 -1.17
N GLY A 165 30.81 11.69 -1.47
CA GLY A 165 30.74 10.40 -0.80
C GLY A 165 30.83 10.49 0.72
N ARG A 166 29.83 9.89 1.37
CA ARG A 166 30.11 8.91 2.41
C ARG A 166 29.52 7.61 1.89
N ASP A 167 30.27 6.52 1.97
CA ASP A 167 29.74 5.20 1.65
C ASP A 167 28.60 4.89 2.61
N PHE A 168 27.37 5.00 2.12
CA PHE A 168 26.21 4.41 2.76
C PHE A 168 26.37 2.91 2.60
N ASN A 169 27.08 2.30 3.56
CA ASN A 169 27.29 0.87 3.64
C ASN A 169 25.94 0.16 3.46
N GLU A 170 25.85 -0.68 2.43
CA GLU A 170 24.66 -1.47 2.16
C GLU A 170 24.35 -2.36 3.37
N ASN A 171 23.09 -2.76 3.52
CA ASN A 171 22.60 -3.63 4.61
C ASN A 171 22.52 -2.97 6.01
N ALA A 172 21.58 -2.04 6.18
CA ALA A 172 21.04 -1.66 7.49
C ALA A 172 19.51 -1.82 7.60
N VAL A 173 18.96 -2.78 6.84
CA VAL A 173 17.59 -3.28 6.96
C VAL A 173 17.69 -4.72 7.47
N LYS A 174 17.21 -4.98 8.69
CA LYS A 174 17.13 -6.34 9.25
C LYS A 174 15.67 -6.71 9.42
N VAL A 175 15.23 -7.75 8.72
CA VAL A 175 13.91 -8.36 8.86
C VAL A 175 13.97 -9.49 9.88
N ASN A 176 12.94 -9.60 10.73
CA ASN A 176 12.70 -10.73 11.63
C ASN A 176 11.19 -10.86 11.87
N GLU A 177 10.75 -11.77 12.76
CA GLU A 177 9.32 -11.93 13.02
C GLU A 177 8.66 -10.68 13.65
N GLU A 178 9.38 -9.90 14.45
CA GLU A 178 8.84 -8.68 15.08
C GLU A 178 8.52 -7.58 14.07
N GLY A 179 9.33 -7.49 12.99
CA GLY A 179 9.19 -6.48 11.95
C GLY A 179 10.50 -6.20 11.22
N VAL A 180 10.67 -4.94 10.81
CA VAL A 180 11.83 -4.44 10.08
C VAL A 180 12.56 -3.39 10.91
N LEU A 181 13.81 -3.65 11.27
CA LEU A 181 14.70 -2.64 11.85
C LEU A 181 15.46 -1.94 10.71
N PHE A 182 15.15 -0.67 10.46
CA PHE A 182 15.84 0.13 9.44
C PHE A 182 16.61 1.31 10.04
N ARG A 183 17.56 1.86 9.28
CA ARG A 183 18.32 3.06 9.65
C ARG A 183 17.80 4.29 8.91
N SER A 184 17.41 5.31 9.66
CA SER A 184 17.01 6.62 9.13
C SER A 184 18.12 7.25 8.29
N TYR A 185 17.82 7.56 7.02
CA TYR A 185 18.73 8.25 6.10
C TYR A 185 19.00 9.71 6.47
N ARG A 186 18.22 10.29 7.41
CA ARG A 186 18.33 11.70 7.81
C ARG A 186 19.36 11.93 8.92
N ASP A 187 19.41 11.02 9.89
CA ASP A 187 20.13 11.19 11.16
C ASP A 187 20.78 9.90 11.67
N GLY A 188 20.66 8.78 10.94
CA GLY A 188 21.29 7.51 11.30
C GLY A 188 20.64 6.75 12.46
N ARG A 189 19.52 7.24 13.03
CA ARG A 189 18.77 6.54 14.08
C ARG A 189 18.24 5.19 13.58
N LYS A 190 18.28 4.16 14.43
CA LYS A 190 17.60 2.88 14.17
C LYS A 190 16.13 3.03 14.55
N ILE A 191 15.23 2.63 13.65
CA ILE A 191 13.78 2.74 13.84
C ILE A 191 13.18 1.35 13.57
N PRO A 192 12.48 0.75 14.55
CA PRO A 192 11.71 -0.47 14.33
C PRO A 192 10.37 -0.14 13.66
N LEU A 193 10.07 -0.80 12.55
CA LEU A 193 8.75 -0.86 11.96
C LEU A 193 8.17 -2.24 12.24
N THR A 194 7.18 -2.31 13.12
CA THR A 194 6.38 -3.51 13.35
C THR A 194 5.06 -3.36 12.59
N PRO A 195 4.32 -4.46 12.36
CA PRO A 195 2.93 -4.41 11.92
C PRO A 195 2.09 -3.37 12.68
N GLU A 196 2.16 -3.39 14.01
CA GLU A 196 1.38 -2.53 14.89
C GLU A 196 1.79 -1.05 14.76
N SER A 197 3.10 -0.74 14.77
CA SER A 197 3.58 0.63 14.65
C SER A 197 3.31 1.23 13.26
N THR A 198 3.30 0.39 12.22
CA THR A 198 2.97 0.78 10.84
C THR A 198 1.49 1.12 10.69
N VAL A 199 0.60 0.37 11.37
CA VAL A 199 -0.83 0.72 11.46
C VAL A 199 -1.00 2.04 12.22
N GLN A 200 -0.41 2.19 13.40
CA GLN A 200 -0.57 3.40 14.21
C GLN A 200 -0.05 4.67 13.52
N ALA A 201 1.06 4.58 12.77
CA ALA A 201 1.55 5.68 11.94
C ALA A 201 0.53 6.08 10.85
N GLN A 202 -0.06 5.12 10.14
CA GLN A 202 -1.09 5.40 9.13
C GLN A 202 -2.41 5.92 9.73
N LYS A 203 -2.76 5.51 10.95
CA LYS A 203 -3.87 6.09 11.71
C LYS A 203 -3.61 7.54 12.13
N ALA A 204 -2.38 7.88 12.48
CA ALA A 204 -1.97 9.25 12.78
C ALA A 204 -1.98 10.15 11.52
N PHE A 205 -1.65 9.62 10.34
CA PHE A 205 -1.77 10.36 9.07
C PHE A 205 -3.21 10.55 8.59
N GLY A 206 -4.19 9.80 9.12
CA GLY A 206 -5.60 9.92 8.74
C GLY A 206 -5.92 9.46 7.31
N ALA A 207 -5.16 8.51 6.77
CA ALA A 207 -5.37 7.99 5.41
C ALA A 207 -6.65 7.13 5.30
N ASP A 208 -7.49 7.39 4.29
CA ASP A 208 -8.76 6.67 4.07
C ASP A 208 -8.60 5.15 3.92
N ILE A 209 -7.52 4.72 3.26
CA ILE A 209 -7.16 3.33 3.04
C ILE A 209 -5.73 3.15 3.56
N ILE A 210 -5.52 2.13 4.40
CA ILE A 210 -4.22 1.78 4.97
C ILE A 210 -3.80 0.38 4.55
N ILE A 211 -2.49 0.18 4.41
CA ILE A 211 -1.89 -1.09 3.96
C ILE A 211 -1.11 -1.69 5.14
N PRO A 212 -1.25 -2.99 5.46
CA PRO A 212 -0.48 -3.64 6.51
C PRO A 212 1.01 -3.70 6.15
N LEU A 213 1.85 -4.03 7.12
CA LEU A 213 3.27 -4.27 6.84
C LEU A 213 3.44 -5.63 6.14
N ASP A 214 4.06 -5.62 4.96
CA ASP A 214 4.37 -6.80 4.16
C ASP A 214 5.89 -6.95 3.94
N GLU A 215 6.34 -8.15 3.53
CA GLU A 215 7.72 -8.39 3.11
C GLU A 215 7.81 -8.53 1.59
N LEU A 216 8.67 -7.74 0.96
CA LEU A 216 9.01 -7.88 -0.46
C LEU A 216 10.40 -8.54 -0.58
N PRO A 217 10.48 -9.87 -0.76
CA PRO A 217 11.76 -10.54 -1.00
C PRO A 217 12.34 -10.14 -2.37
N PRO A 218 13.67 -10.23 -2.56
CA PRO A 218 14.32 -10.00 -3.85
C PRO A 218 13.72 -10.80 -5.00
N TYR A 219 13.79 -10.24 -6.20
CA TYR A 219 13.49 -10.98 -7.42
C TYR A 219 14.55 -12.07 -7.67
N HIS A 220 14.14 -13.25 -8.13
CA HIS A 220 14.95 -14.48 -8.19
C HIS A 220 15.47 -14.96 -6.82
N ILE A 221 14.53 -15.44 -6.00
CA ILE A 221 14.79 -16.09 -4.72
C ILE A 221 14.35 -17.55 -4.77
N ASP A 222 14.91 -18.40 -3.90
CA ASP A 222 14.53 -19.79 -3.72
C ASP A 222 13.08 -19.94 -3.21
N ASP A 223 12.37 -20.97 -3.67
CA ASP A 223 10.95 -21.20 -3.35
C ASP A 223 10.70 -21.41 -1.84
N ALA A 224 11.65 -21.96 -1.07
CA ALA A 224 11.52 -22.10 0.37
C ALA A 224 11.61 -20.75 1.08
N ILE A 225 12.53 -19.87 0.65
CA ILE A 225 12.65 -18.53 1.23
C ILE A 225 11.46 -17.64 0.81
N LEU A 226 10.94 -17.84 -0.41
CA LEU A 226 9.70 -17.19 -0.85
C LEU A 226 8.51 -17.64 0.03
N ARG A 227 8.40 -18.93 0.36
CA ARG A 227 7.39 -19.46 1.29
C ARG A 227 7.52 -18.83 2.68
N ASP A 228 8.71 -18.84 3.28
CA ASP A 228 8.97 -18.23 4.59
C ASP A 228 8.53 -16.75 4.64
N SER A 229 8.75 -16.01 3.54
CA SER A 229 8.39 -14.61 3.40
C SER A 229 6.87 -14.39 3.21
N VAL A 230 6.20 -15.27 2.47
CA VAL A 230 4.72 -15.27 2.34
C VAL A 230 4.07 -15.57 3.68
N GLU A 231 4.54 -16.60 4.40
CA GLU A 231 4.01 -16.97 5.72
C GLU A 231 4.26 -15.85 6.76
N ARG A 232 5.43 -15.20 6.73
CA ARG A 232 5.72 -14.02 7.57
C ARG A 232 4.81 -12.85 7.24
N THR A 233 4.60 -12.57 5.96
CA THR A 233 3.66 -11.55 5.51
C THR A 233 2.25 -11.85 6.04
N HIS A 234 1.76 -13.08 5.93
CA HIS A 234 0.46 -13.49 6.49
C HIS A 234 0.36 -13.24 8.00
N ARG A 235 1.41 -13.54 8.78
CA ARG A 235 1.46 -13.24 10.22
C ARG A 235 1.46 -11.74 10.51
N TRP A 236 2.23 -10.95 9.76
CA TRP A 236 2.29 -9.49 9.89
C TRP A 236 0.98 -8.81 9.48
N GLU A 237 0.33 -9.28 8.43
CA GLU A 237 -0.96 -8.76 8.00
C GLU A 237 -2.07 -9.09 9.01
N ALA A 238 -2.08 -10.31 9.55
CA ALA A 238 -2.99 -10.69 10.62
C ALA A 238 -2.79 -9.84 11.89
N ARG A 239 -1.53 -9.56 12.27
CA ARG A 239 -1.19 -8.63 13.38
C ARG A 239 -1.63 -7.20 13.09
N SER A 240 -1.38 -6.69 11.89
CA SER A 240 -1.82 -5.37 11.42
C SER A 240 -3.34 -5.25 11.49
N LEU A 241 -4.07 -6.27 11.05
CA LEU A 241 -5.54 -6.29 11.07
C LEU A 241 -6.07 -6.33 12.51
N LYS A 242 -5.47 -7.13 13.41
CA LYS A 242 -5.83 -7.13 14.84
C LYS A 242 -5.58 -5.77 15.50
N GLU A 243 -4.47 -5.10 15.18
CA GLU A 243 -4.20 -3.74 15.65
C GLU A 243 -5.21 -2.72 15.09
N HIS A 244 -5.54 -2.83 13.81
CA HIS A 244 -6.52 -1.94 13.16
C HIS A 244 -7.92 -2.08 13.79
N LEU A 245 -8.36 -3.31 14.08
CA LEU A 245 -9.68 -3.60 14.65
C LEU A 245 -9.85 -3.08 16.09
N LYS A 246 -8.76 -2.83 16.85
CA LYS A 246 -8.85 -2.16 18.16
C LYS A 246 -9.45 -0.75 18.08
N ASN A 247 -9.24 -0.05 16.95
CA ASN A 247 -9.82 1.26 16.67
C ASN A 247 -9.79 1.53 15.16
N VAL A 248 -10.87 1.20 14.46
CA VAL A 248 -10.99 1.33 12.99
C VAL A 248 -10.77 2.78 12.50
N ARG A 249 -11.24 3.78 13.26
CA ARG A 249 -11.09 5.23 12.97
C ARG A 249 -11.57 5.67 11.58
N ASN A 250 -12.62 5.04 11.04
CA ASN A 250 -13.16 5.29 9.69
C ASN A 250 -12.14 5.09 8.55
N GLN A 251 -11.14 4.23 8.75
CA GLN A 251 -10.15 3.88 7.73
C GLN A 251 -10.42 2.45 7.26
N ALA A 252 -10.22 2.16 5.99
CA ALA A 252 -10.26 0.81 5.42
C ALA A 252 -8.87 0.17 5.47
N MET A 253 -8.79 -1.16 5.55
CA MET A 253 -7.52 -1.89 5.38
C MET A 253 -7.60 -2.89 4.23
N TYR A 254 -6.63 -2.83 3.30
CA TYR A 254 -6.50 -3.84 2.24
C TYR A 254 -5.36 -4.79 2.57
N CYS A 255 -5.53 -6.10 2.36
CA CYS A 255 -4.44 -7.07 2.46
C CYS A 255 -3.46 -6.95 1.28
N VAL A 256 -2.24 -7.51 1.37
CA VAL A 256 -1.29 -7.57 0.26
C VAL A 256 -1.03 -9.01 -0.16
N ILE A 257 -1.61 -9.40 -1.29
CA ILE A 257 -1.48 -10.76 -1.80
C ILE A 257 -0.10 -10.89 -2.46
N HIS A 258 0.75 -11.67 -1.80
CA HIS A 258 2.09 -12.10 -2.24
C HIS A 258 2.10 -13.53 -2.82
N GLY A 259 3.30 -14.04 -3.14
CA GLY A 259 3.50 -15.39 -3.71
C GLY A 259 4.41 -15.44 -4.95
N GLY A 260 4.94 -14.30 -5.41
CA GLY A 260 5.78 -14.23 -6.61
C GLY A 260 5.04 -14.71 -7.86
N LEU A 261 5.72 -15.49 -8.70
CA LEU A 261 5.10 -16.23 -9.82
C LEU A 261 4.66 -17.66 -9.41
N ASN A 262 4.90 -18.07 -8.16
CA ASN A 262 4.55 -19.40 -7.70
C ASN A 262 3.02 -19.47 -7.48
N ARG A 263 2.33 -20.13 -8.42
CA ARG A 263 0.86 -20.26 -8.41
C ARG A 263 0.33 -20.91 -7.13
N GLN A 264 1.06 -21.86 -6.53
CA GLN A 264 0.62 -22.49 -5.29
C GLN A 264 0.66 -21.50 -4.11
N LEU A 265 1.77 -20.78 -3.92
CA LEU A 265 1.88 -19.76 -2.88
C LEU A 265 0.88 -18.61 -3.10
N ARG A 266 0.65 -18.20 -4.36
CA ARG A 266 -0.40 -17.23 -4.73
C ARG A 266 -1.79 -17.71 -4.31
N LYS A 267 -2.14 -18.97 -4.58
CA LYS A 267 -3.44 -19.56 -4.21
C LYS A 267 -3.61 -19.64 -2.69
N GLU A 268 -2.57 -20.07 -1.97
CA GLU A 268 -2.54 -20.09 -0.50
C GLU A 268 -2.76 -18.68 0.07
N SER A 269 -2.07 -17.68 -0.50
CA SER A 269 -2.18 -16.28 -0.12
C SER A 269 -3.56 -15.66 -0.39
N VAL A 270 -4.16 -15.93 -1.57
CA VAL A 270 -5.55 -15.56 -1.86
C VAL A 270 -6.49 -16.20 -0.85
N ASN A 271 -6.40 -17.52 -0.64
CA ASN A 271 -7.32 -18.22 0.25
C ASN A 271 -7.23 -17.73 1.70
N TYR A 272 -6.02 -17.57 2.25
CA TYR A 272 -5.84 -17.09 3.61
C TYR A 272 -6.30 -15.64 3.76
N LEU A 273 -5.73 -14.69 3.00
CA LEU A 273 -6.00 -13.27 3.21
C LEU A 273 -7.45 -12.88 2.87
N THR A 274 -8.08 -13.53 1.89
CA THR A 274 -9.50 -13.25 1.59
C THR A 274 -10.47 -13.76 2.65
N SER A 275 -10.09 -14.78 3.44
CA SER A 275 -10.88 -15.30 4.57
C SER A 275 -10.85 -14.40 5.80
N LEU A 276 -9.96 -13.40 5.84
CA LEU A 276 -9.86 -12.42 6.92
C LEU A 276 -10.70 -11.15 6.64
N PRO A 277 -11.08 -10.39 7.69
CA PRO A 277 -11.97 -9.22 7.58
C PRO A 277 -11.32 -7.94 7.01
N PHE A 278 -10.57 -8.07 5.91
CA PHE A 278 -10.07 -6.93 5.13
C PHE A 278 -11.15 -6.29 4.26
N ASP A 279 -11.06 -4.98 4.06
CA ASP A 279 -12.02 -4.18 3.29
C ASP A 279 -11.74 -4.21 1.77
N GLY A 280 -10.54 -4.63 1.35
CA GLY A 280 -10.13 -4.74 -0.05
C GLY A 280 -8.86 -5.57 -0.24
N TYR A 281 -8.42 -5.72 -1.49
CA TYR A 281 -7.34 -6.63 -1.88
C TYR A 281 -6.28 -5.91 -2.71
N ALA A 282 -5.08 -5.74 -2.19
CA ALA A 282 -3.93 -5.29 -2.96
C ALA A 282 -3.16 -6.49 -3.51
N ILE A 283 -2.68 -6.37 -4.75
CA ILE A 283 -1.89 -7.36 -5.47
C ILE A 283 -0.46 -6.83 -5.54
N GLY A 284 0.43 -7.46 -4.78
CA GLY A 284 1.82 -7.02 -4.60
C GLY A 284 2.82 -8.15 -4.80
N GLY A 285 4.03 -7.95 -4.27
CA GLY A 285 5.15 -8.89 -4.40
C GLY A 285 5.84 -8.83 -5.76
N SER A 286 6.57 -9.90 -6.07
CA SER A 286 7.07 -10.13 -7.43
C SER A 286 5.90 -10.48 -8.37
N LEU A 287 5.80 -9.74 -9.48
CA LEU A 287 4.67 -9.76 -10.42
C LEU A 287 5.10 -10.10 -11.86
N GLY A 288 6.32 -10.61 -12.04
CA GLY A 288 6.91 -10.95 -13.34
C GLY A 288 7.99 -9.98 -13.82
N LYS A 289 8.72 -10.38 -14.88
CA LYS A 289 9.79 -9.59 -15.53
C LYS A 289 9.26 -8.55 -16.51
N ASN A 290 8.08 -8.82 -17.06
CA ASN A 290 7.52 -8.15 -18.23
C ASN A 290 5.98 -8.12 -18.13
N GLY A 291 5.34 -7.43 -19.07
CA GLY A 291 3.89 -7.33 -19.11
C GLY A 291 3.17 -8.67 -19.36
N ASP A 292 3.78 -9.59 -20.10
CA ASP A 292 3.15 -10.86 -20.47
C ASP A 292 3.03 -11.80 -19.27
N GLU A 293 4.11 -11.95 -18.48
CA GLU A 293 4.10 -12.70 -17.20
C GLU A 293 3.09 -12.10 -16.21
N LEU A 294 2.98 -10.76 -16.15
CA LEU A 294 1.99 -10.07 -15.32
C LEU A 294 0.56 -10.39 -15.77
N MET A 295 0.28 -10.35 -17.08
CA MET A 295 -1.06 -10.65 -17.59
C MET A 295 -1.42 -12.13 -17.46
N GLU A 296 -0.47 -13.04 -17.61
CA GLU A 296 -0.69 -14.47 -17.36
C GLU A 296 -1.05 -14.71 -15.87
N LEU A 297 -0.29 -14.10 -14.95
CA LEU A 297 -0.56 -14.19 -13.51
C LEU A 297 -1.95 -13.62 -13.17
N LEU A 298 -2.29 -12.43 -13.68
CA LEU A 298 -3.60 -11.82 -13.44
C LEU A 298 -4.74 -12.63 -14.07
N GLY A 299 -4.58 -13.13 -15.30
CA GLY A 299 -5.57 -13.96 -15.97
C GLY A 299 -5.88 -15.27 -15.25
N TRP A 300 -4.88 -15.88 -14.62
CA TRP A 300 -5.06 -17.08 -13.80
C TRP A 300 -5.58 -16.78 -12.38
N MET A 301 -5.14 -15.68 -11.75
CA MET A 301 -5.41 -15.38 -10.34
C MET A 301 -6.73 -14.62 -10.11
N MET A 302 -7.07 -13.66 -10.98
CA MET A 302 -8.24 -12.78 -10.77
C MET A 302 -9.60 -13.48 -10.76
N PRO A 303 -9.84 -14.60 -11.49
CA PRO A 303 -11.09 -15.37 -11.36
C PRO A 303 -11.40 -15.83 -9.93
N MET A 304 -10.40 -16.05 -9.08
CA MET A 304 -10.57 -16.51 -7.69
C MET A 304 -11.25 -15.48 -6.78
N PHE A 305 -11.37 -14.22 -7.22
CA PHE A 305 -12.02 -13.14 -6.49
C PHE A 305 -13.47 -12.92 -6.91
N ASN A 306 -14.02 -13.75 -7.80
CA ASN A 306 -15.40 -13.60 -8.29
C ASN A 306 -16.43 -14.35 -7.43
N GLU A 307 -15.99 -15.11 -6.42
CA GLU A 307 -16.85 -15.69 -5.39
C GLU A 307 -17.59 -14.57 -4.63
N ASP A 308 -18.92 -14.60 -4.67
CA ASP A 308 -19.81 -13.63 -4.00
C ASP A 308 -20.43 -14.17 -2.69
N GLY A 309 -20.05 -15.38 -2.29
CA GLY A 309 -20.56 -16.04 -1.09
C GLY A 309 -21.97 -16.61 -1.25
N SER A 310 -22.51 -16.69 -2.48
CA SER A 310 -23.78 -17.36 -2.75
C SER A 310 -23.65 -18.88 -2.81
N ASN A 311 -24.70 -19.57 -2.37
CA ASN A 311 -24.85 -21.02 -2.57
C ASN A 311 -25.38 -21.34 -3.99
N SER A 312 -25.58 -22.62 -4.30
CA SER A 312 -26.11 -23.06 -5.60
C SER A 312 -27.54 -22.59 -5.90
N SER A 313 -28.30 -22.13 -4.89
CA SER A 313 -29.60 -21.46 -5.05
C SER A 313 -29.50 -19.93 -5.19
N GLY A 314 -28.29 -19.34 -5.16
CA GLY A 314 -28.07 -17.90 -5.30
C GLY A 314 -28.25 -17.11 -4.00
N GLU A 315 -28.45 -17.77 -2.86
CA GLU A 315 -28.59 -17.12 -1.56
C GLU A 315 -27.22 -16.84 -0.96
N VAL A 316 -26.95 -15.58 -0.59
CA VAL A 316 -25.72 -15.19 0.12
C VAL A 316 -25.73 -15.82 1.51
N MET A 317 -24.83 -16.76 1.75
CA MET A 317 -24.76 -17.44 3.05
C MET A 317 -24.04 -16.56 4.07
N GLN A 318 -24.68 -16.36 5.24
CA GLN A 318 -24.06 -15.60 6.33
C GLN A 318 -22.76 -16.29 6.78
N GLY A 319 -21.66 -15.54 6.83
CA GLY A 319 -20.31 -16.07 7.11
C GLY A 319 -19.56 -16.65 5.90
N HIS A 320 -20.11 -16.63 4.68
CA HIS A 320 -19.32 -16.94 3.47
C HIS A 320 -18.51 -15.74 2.98
N VAL A 321 -17.37 -16.02 2.34
CA VAL A 321 -16.45 -15.00 1.83
C VAL A 321 -16.98 -14.40 0.53
N ASN A 322 -17.57 -13.20 0.61
CA ASN A 322 -17.82 -12.39 -0.58
C ASN A 322 -16.51 -11.65 -0.97
N ARG A 323 -15.80 -12.20 -1.96
CA ARG A 323 -14.61 -11.61 -2.59
C ARG A 323 -15.00 -10.62 -3.70
N ARG A 324 -16.14 -10.84 -4.35
CA ARG A 324 -16.62 -10.07 -5.51
C ARG A 324 -16.86 -8.60 -5.18
N ASN A 325 -17.52 -8.31 -4.05
CA ASN A 325 -17.93 -6.95 -3.68
C ASN A 325 -16.82 -6.15 -2.97
N LYS A 326 -15.55 -6.44 -3.26
CA LYS A 326 -14.39 -5.71 -2.74
C LYS A 326 -13.50 -5.17 -3.88
N PRO A 327 -12.82 -4.03 -3.65
CA PRO A 327 -11.94 -3.42 -4.63
C PRO A 327 -10.58 -4.14 -4.68
N ARG A 328 -10.01 -4.18 -5.88
CA ARG A 328 -8.75 -4.85 -6.22
C ARG A 328 -7.74 -3.81 -6.70
N HIS A 329 -6.58 -3.74 -6.05
CA HIS A 329 -5.56 -2.73 -6.30
C HIS A 329 -4.26 -3.36 -6.80
N LEU A 330 -3.69 -2.91 -7.94
CA LEU A 330 -2.36 -3.37 -8.39
C LEU A 330 -1.29 -2.37 -7.93
N LEU A 331 -0.37 -2.85 -7.09
CA LEU A 331 0.67 -2.01 -6.47
C LEU A 331 1.84 -1.72 -7.43
N GLY A 332 2.23 -0.45 -7.52
CA GLY A 332 3.45 0.06 -8.13
C GLY A 332 3.54 0.02 -9.67
N ILE A 333 2.66 -0.73 -10.34
CA ILE A 333 2.63 -0.91 -11.79
C ILE A 333 1.44 -0.17 -12.40
N ALA A 334 1.71 0.87 -13.20
CA ALA A 334 0.69 1.65 -13.90
C ALA A 334 1.27 2.42 -15.10
N ASP A 335 2.10 1.76 -15.92
CA ASP A 335 2.35 2.22 -17.29
C ASP A 335 1.18 1.82 -18.22
N GLU A 336 1.04 2.49 -19.35
CA GLU A 336 -0.15 2.40 -20.21
C GLU A 336 -0.48 0.97 -20.69
N PRO A 337 0.44 0.17 -21.25
CA PRO A 337 0.19 -1.24 -21.57
C PRO A 337 -0.31 -2.06 -20.37
N SER A 338 0.32 -1.87 -19.20
CA SER A 338 -0.07 -2.57 -17.97
C SER A 338 -1.47 -2.19 -17.50
N ILE A 339 -1.89 -0.92 -17.64
CA ILE A 339 -3.27 -0.49 -17.34
C ILE A 339 -4.26 -1.17 -18.29
N LEU A 340 -4.01 -1.09 -19.60
CA LEU A 340 -4.89 -1.67 -20.62
C LEU A 340 -5.06 -3.19 -20.45
N GLY A 341 -4.03 -3.89 -19.99
CA GLY A 341 -4.10 -5.32 -19.68
C GLY A 341 -4.74 -5.62 -18.32
N ALA A 342 -4.32 -4.94 -17.25
CA ALA A 342 -4.76 -5.25 -15.89
C ALA A 342 -6.25 -4.94 -15.65
N VAL A 343 -6.78 -3.88 -16.26
CA VAL A 343 -8.21 -3.55 -16.20
C VAL A 343 -9.06 -4.67 -16.82
N ARG A 344 -8.62 -5.28 -17.93
CA ARG A 344 -9.32 -6.44 -18.54
C ARG A 344 -9.35 -7.67 -17.64
N HIS A 345 -8.42 -7.75 -16.69
CA HIS A 345 -8.38 -8.80 -15.67
C HIS A 345 -9.12 -8.42 -14.37
N GLY A 346 -9.79 -7.26 -14.33
CA GLY A 346 -10.64 -6.87 -13.21
C GLY A 346 -9.89 -6.23 -12.05
N ILE A 347 -8.78 -5.52 -12.32
CA ILE A 347 -8.16 -4.59 -11.38
C ILE A 347 -8.94 -3.26 -11.39
N ASP A 348 -9.31 -2.78 -10.19
CA ASP A 348 -10.14 -1.58 -10.01
C ASP A 348 -9.32 -0.31 -9.73
N THR A 349 -8.11 -0.44 -9.18
CA THR A 349 -7.22 0.72 -8.95
C THR A 349 -5.75 0.35 -9.14
N MET A 350 -4.93 1.33 -9.55
CA MET A 350 -3.50 1.12 -9.84
C MET A 350 -2.70 2.34 -9.43
N ASP A 351 -1.52 2.15 -8.84
CA ASP A 351 -0.59 3.24 -8.51
C ASP A 351 0.76 3.04 -9.23
N SER A 352 1.49 4.14 -9.46
CA SER A 352 2.92 4.08 -9.80
C SER A 352 3.56 5.45 -9.76
N CYS A 353 4.88 5.52 -9.54
CA CYS A 353 5.65 6.74 -9.76
C CYS A 353 5.87 7.07 -11.27
N TYR A 354 5.44 6.19 -12.19
CA TYR A 354 5.64 6.27 -13.65
C TYR A 354 5.47 7.67 -14.28
N PRO A 355 4.29 8.35 -14.20
CA PRO A 355 4.09 9.62 -14.88
C PRO A 355 5.02 10.72 -14.36
N THR A 356 5.20 10.81 -13.03
CA THR A 356 6.10 11.80 -12.41
C THR A 356 7.58 11.55 -12.76
N ARG A 357 7.97 10.28 -12.88
CA ARG A 357 9.32 9.87 -13.31
C ARG A 357 9.58 10.27 -14.76
N LEU A 358 8.63 10.04 -15.67
CA LEU A 358 8.73 10.50 -17.05
C LEU A 358 8.85 12.03 -17.13
N SER A 359 8.06 12.77 -16.34
CA SER A 359 8.13 14.23 -16.25
C SER A 359 9.53 14.71 -15.87
N ARG A 360 10.15 14.13 -14.83
CA ARG A 360 11.54 14.46 -14.42
C ARG A 360 12.60 14.19 -15.51
N HIS A 361 12.32 13.28 -16.45
CA HIS A 361 13.22 12.94 -17.56
C HIS A 361 12.83 13.59 -18.91
N GLY A 362 11.95 14.58 -18.91
CA GLY A 362 11.57 15.32 -20.12
C GLY A 362 10.77 14.48 -21.12
N THR A 363 9.94 13.57 -20.63
CA THR A 363 9.00 12.78 -21.43
C THR A 363 7.58 13.07 -20.98
N LEU A 364 6.76 13.52 -21.91
CA LEU A 364 5.33 13.74 -21.71
C LEU A 364 4.53 12.64 -22.40
N LEU A 365 3.42 12.23 -21.80
CA LEU A 365 2.47 11.29 -22.38
C LEU A 365 1.49 12.03 -23.31
N SER A 366 0.97 11.37 -24.34
CA SER A 366 0.01 11.96 -25.29
C SER A 366 -0.65 10.84 -26.09
N ARG A 367 -1.89 11.06 -26.54
CA ARG A 367 -2.67 10.14 -27.39
C ARG A 367 -1.96 9.80 -28.71
N GLU A 368 -1.09 10.70 -29.19
CA GLU A 368 -0.23 10.51 -30.38
C GLU A 368 1.09 9.77 -30.08
N GLY A 369 1.28 9.30 -28.84
CA GLY A 369 2.52 8.69 -28.35
C GLY A 369 3.44 9.65 -27.60
N LYS A 370 4.57 9.13 -27.09
CA LYS A 370 5.42 9.82 -26.11
C LYS A 370 6.17 11.02 -26.69
N VAL A 371 5.98 12.20 -26.08
CA VAL A 371 6.63 13.45 -26.44
C VAL A 371 7.92 13.63 -25.62
N HIS A 372 9.04 13.19 -26.18
CA HIS A 372 10.38 13.42 -25.60
C HIS A 372 10.86 14.86 -25.79
N ILE A 373 10.34 15.80 -24.98
CA ILE A 373 10.49 17.25 -25.16
C ILE A 373 11.94 17.74 -25.29
N LYS A 374 12.94 16.96 -24.85
CA LYS A 374 14.37 17.23 -25.07
C LYS A 374 14.80 17.34 -26.54
N SER A 375 14.01 16.81 -27.49
CA SER A 375 14.35 16.79 -28.91
C SER A 375 14.21 18.18 -29.56
N GLY A 376 15.21 18.57 -30.38
CA GLY A 376 15.22 19.84 -31.10
C GLY A 376 14.00 20.07 -32.01
N ARG A 377 13.30 18.99 -32.44
CA ARG A 377 12.10 19.10 -33.29
C ARG A 377 10.94 19.89 -32.66
N TYR A 378 10.94 20.04 -31.34
CA TYR A 378 9.88 20.73 -30.60
C TYR A 378 10.13 22.22 -30.39
N SER A 379 11.34 22.73 -30.66
CA SER A 379 11.72 24.13 -30.37
C SER A 379 11.00 25.18 -31.24
N ARG A 380 10.30 24.76 -32.30
CA ARG A 380 9.61 25.64 -33.27
C ARG A 380 8.17 25.21 -33.57
N GLN A 381 7.57 24.31 -32.77
CA GLN A 381 6.17 23.89 -32.90
C GLN A 381 5.22 24.86 -32.17
N TYR A 382 5.26 26.13 -32.55
CA TYR A 382 4.52 27.20 -31.87
C TYR A 382 3.01 26.98 -31.91
N GLY A 383 2.34 27.27 -30.79
CA GLY A 383 0.88 27.07 -30.65
C GLY A 383 0.44 25.59 -30.65
N VAL A 384 1.37 24.63 -30.67
CA VAL A 384 1.06 23.20 -30.56
C VAL A 384 1.22 22.77 -29.10
N PRO A 385 0.14 22.38 -28.39
CA PRO A 385 0.24 21.85 -27.03
C PRO A 385 0.86 20.45 -27.02
N VAL A 386 1.05 19.86 -25.84
CA VAL A 386 1.59 18.49 -25.73
C VAL A 386 0.65 17.47 -26.39
N ASP A 387 -0.65 17.58 -26.09
CA ASP A 387 -1.74 16.77 -26.61
C ASP A 387 -2.92 17.74 -26.88
N ARG A 388 -3.55 17.64 -28.06
CA ARG A 388 -4.59 18.57 -28.51
C ARG A 388 -5.97 18.33 -27.87
N GLU A 389 -6.19 17.13 -27.33
CA GLU A 389 -7.44 16.75 -26.65
C GLU A 389 -7.30 16.84 -25.12
N CYS A 390 -6.14 17.25 -24.60
CA CYS A 390 -5.89 17.36 -23.17
C CYS A 390 -6.28 18.73 -22.61
N ASN A 391 -7.26 18.74 -21.71
CA ASN A 391 -7.75 19.95 -21.04
C ASN A 391 -6.99 20.32 -19.75
N CYS A 392 -5.77 19.79 -19.55
CA CYS A 392 -4.98 20.15 -18.36
C CYS A 392 -4.46 21.59 -18.42
N SER A 393 -4.20 22.18 -17.25
CA SER A 393 -3.63 23.54 -17.15
C SER A 393 -2.33 23.73 -17.95
N THR A 394 -1.58 22.67 -18.25
CA THR A 394 -0.37 22.77 -19.08
C THR A 394 -0.71 22.94 -20.56
N CYS A 395 -1.58 22.10 -21.12
CA CYS A 395 -1.95 22.16 -22.54
C CYS A 395 -2.82 23.36 -22.90
N LEU A 396 -3.58 23.91 -21.95
CA LEU A 396 -4.40 25.11 -22.17
C LEU A 396 -3.58 26.42 -22.26
N HIS A 397 -2.35 26.46 -21.75
CA HIS A 397 -1.59 27.71 -21.61
C HIS A 397 -0.18 27.68 -22.22
N TYR A 398 0.38 26.50 -22.51
CA TYR A 398 1.78 26.36 -22.93
C TYR A 398 1.95 25.45 -24.15
N ASP A 399 2.81 25.88 -25.07
CA ASP A 399 3.16 25.11 -26.26
C ASP A 399 4.46 24.29 -26.09
N ARG A 400 4.71 23.41 -27.07
CA ARG A 400 5.89 22.55 -27.10
C ARG A 400 7.22 23.36 -27.10
N PRO A 401 7.38 24.47 -27.85
CA PRO A 401 8.55 25.36 -27.73
C PRO A 401 8.83 25.87 -26.32
N TYR A 402 7.82 26.37 -25.60
CA TYR A 402 8.01 26.88 -24.24
C TYR A 402 8.45 25.76 -23.28
N LEU A 403 7.80 24.60 -23.33
CA LEU A 403 8.17 23.44 -22.52
C LEU A 403 9.57 22.91 -22.89
N TRP A 404 9.93 22.93 -24.18
CA TRP A 404 11.28 22.61 -24.66
C TRP A 404 12.33 23.58 -24.08
N HIS A 405 12.04 24.89 -24.11
CA HIS A 405 12.92 25.94 -23.58
C HIS A 405 13.15 25.74 -22.08
N LEU A 406 12.07 25.62 -21.28
CA LEU A 406 12.18 25.40 -19.84
C LEU A 406 12.99 24.14 -19.50
N PHE A 407 12.79 23.04 -20.22
CA PHE A 407 13.58 21.82 -20.02
C PHE A 407 15.07 22.03 -20.34
N LYS A 408 15.40 22.77 -21.41
CA LYS A 408 16.79 23.07 -21.80
C LYS A 408 17.48 24.02 -20.81
N ALA A 409 16.74 25.02 -20.32
CA ALA A 409 17.18 25.94 -19.26
C ALA A 409 17.31 25.24 -17.88
N LYS A 410 16.77 24.03 -17.73
CA LYS A 410 16.69 23.26 -16.48
C LYS A 410 15.80 23.92 -15.42
N GLU A 411 14.78 24.66 -15.86
CA GLU A 411 13.87 25.37 -14.99
C GLU A 411 12.97 24.40 -14.19
N PRO A 412 12.91 24.50 -12.84
CA PRO A 412 12.11 23.57 -12.02
C PRO A 412 10.62 23.55 -12.37
N VAL A 413 10.08 24.67 -12.89
CA VAL A 413 8.67 24.79 -13.31
C VAL A 413 8.31 23.81 -14.44
N PHE A 414 9.27 23.42 -15.29
CA PHE A 414 9.04 22.40 -16.30
C PHE A 414 8.52 21.09 -15.68
N VAL A 415 9.14 20.64 -14.58
CA VAL A 415 8.78 19.36 -13.94
C VAL A 415 7.36 19.44 -13.37
N GLN A 416 6.92 20.61 -12.88
CA GLN A 416 5.57 20.82 -12.39
C GLN A 416 4.55 20.73 -13.54
N LEU A 417 4.76 21.52 -14.61
CA LEU A 417 3.90 21.51 -15.80
C LEU A 417 3.81 20.13 -16.46
N ALA A 418 4.95 19.44 -16.58
CA ALA A 418 5.01 18.08 -17.12
C ALA A 418 4.38 17.03 -16.20
N THR A 419 4.37 17.25 -14.88
CA THR A 419 3.71 16.35 -13.92
C THR A 419 2.18 16.53 -13.96
N ILE A 420 1.70 17.77 -13.98
CA ILE A 420 0.27 18.10 -14.16
C ILE A 420 -0.27 17.42 -15.42
N HIS A 421 0.45 17.59 -16.55
CA HIS A 421 0.08 16.97 -17.82
C HIS A 421 0.07 15.44 -17.77
N ASN A 422 1.15 14.81 -17.29
CA ASN A 422 1.24 13.35 -17.27
C ASN A 422 0.23 12.72 -16.30
N LEU A 423 -0.10 13.37 -15.18
CA LEU A 423 -1.15 12.89 -14.26
C LEU A 423 -2.54 13.01 -14.89
N GLN A 424 -2.84 14.10 -15.60
CA GLN A 424 -4.09 14.21 -16.35
C GLN A 424 -4.22 13.08 -17.37
N TYR A 425 -3.15 12.78 -18.12
CA TYR A 425 -3.16 11.68 -19.08
C TYR A 425 -3.51 10.32 -18.44
N MET A 426 -2.98 10.01 -17.26
CA MET A 426 -3.34 8.76 -16.56
C MET A 426 -4.82 8.73 -16.17
N ASN A 427 -5.37 9.87 -15.75
CA ASN A 427 -6.78 9.99 -15.36
C ASN A 427 -7.71 9.87 -16.58
N ASP A 428 -7.38 10.57 -17.68
CA ASP A 428 -8.07 10.46 -18.98
C ASP A 428 -8.06 9.01 -19.50
N LEU A 429 -6.93 8.30 -19.37
CA LEU A 429 -6.78 6.91 -19.78
C LEU A 429 -7.73 5.98 -18.99
N MET A 430 -7.78 6.16 -17.67
CA MET A 430 -8.70 5.42 -16.79
C MET A 430 -10.17 5.76 -17.07
N GLU A 431 -10.50 7.02 -17.33
CA GLU A 431 -11.85 7.43 -17.75
C GLU A 431 -12.26 6.78 -19.07
N LYS A 432 -11.34 6.75 -20.05
CA LYS A 432 -11.54 6.02 -21.31
C LYS A 432 -11.76 4.52 -21.08
N GLN A 433 -11.03 3.88 -20.16
CA GLN A 433 -11.31 2.49 -19.79
C GLN A 433 -12.71 2.30 -19.20
N ARG A 434 -13.14 3.16 -18.26
CA ARG A 434 -14.50 3.13 -17.70
C ARG A 434 -15.57 3.19 -18.81
N GLN A 435 -15.44 4.12 -19.74
CA GLN A 435 -16.38 4.23 -20.88
C GLN A 435 -16.35 2.98 -21.77
N MET A 436 -15.16 2.46 -22.11
CA MET A 436 -15.04 1.25 -22.94
C MET A 436 -15.67 0.01 -22.29
N ILE A 437 -15.67 -0.09 -20.96
CA ILE A 437 -16.36 -1.18 -20.24
C ILE A 437 -17.88 -0.99 -20.32
N LEU A 438 -18.40 0.21 -20.02
CA LEU A 438 -19.83 0.53 -20.06
C LEU A 438 -20.44 0.37 -21.47
N GLU A 439 -19.68 0.72 -22.51
CA GLU A 439 -20.06 0.50 -23.92
C GLU A 439 -19.92 -0.97 -24.37
N GLY A 440 -19.46 -1.87 -23.49
CA GLY A 440 -19.23 -3.29 -23.82
C GLY A 440 -18.14 -3.51 -24.87
N LYS A 441 -17.15 -2.61 -25.00
CA LYS A 441 -16.02 -2.72 -25.93
C LYS A 441 -14.90 -3.61 -25.39
N ILE A 442 -14.67 -3.61 -24.07
CA ILE A 442 -13.60 -4.42 -23.42
C ILE A 442 -14.12 -5.40 -22.39
#